data_AF-A0A939C9B8-F1
#
_entry.id   AF-A0A939C9B8-F1
#
_cell.length_a   1.000
_cell.length_b   1.000
_cell.length_c   1.000
_cell.angle_alpha   90.00
_cell.angle_beta   90.00
_cell.angle_gamma   90.00
#
_symmetry.space_group_name_H-M   'P 1'
#
loop_
_entity.id
_entity.type
_entity.pdbx_description
1 polymer ?
#
loop_
_entity_poly.entity_id
_entity_poly.type
_entity_poly.pdbx_seq_one_letter_code
_entity_poly.pdbx_strand_id
1 'polypeptide(L)'
;TQIMHDATEKDFSNATELADYLATKGIPFRQAHEIVGKLVLECTQKGIYLQDVSLEEYQAINPVIEEDIYDTLASKTAITRRHSLGGTGFDQVKKQIELAKTAL
;
A
#
# COMPACT_ATOMS: atom_id res chain seq x y z
N THR A 1 17.66 -1.52 11.70
CA THR A 1 16.28 -1.40 11.20
C THR A 1 16.21 -0.99 9.74
N GLN A 2 17.17 -0.22 9.22
CA GLN A 2 17.20 0.22 7.81
C GLN A 2 16.98 -0.90 6.77
N ILE A 3 17.68 -2.04 6.89
CA ILE A 3 17.52 -3.17 5.95
C ILE A 3 16.07 -3.67 5.91
N MET A 4 15.39 -3.75 7.06
CA MET A 4 14.00 -4.19 7.11
C MET A 4 13.04 -3.15 6.51
N HIS A 5 13.32 -1.87 6.72
CA HIS A 5 12.55 -0.78 6.12
C HIS A 5 12.71 -0.76 4.59
N ASP A 6 13.95 -0.85 4.08
CA ASP A 6 14.19 -0.82 2.64
C ASP A 6 13.56 -2.01 1.92
N ALA A 7 13.48 -3.16 2.59
CA ALA A 7 12.81 -4.34 2.06
C ALA A 7 11.30 -4.13 1.84
N THR A 8 10.64 -3.28 2.65
CA THR A 8 9.20 -2.98 2.50
C THR A 8 8.91 -1.88 1.48
N GLU A 9 9.93 -1.13 1.03
CA GLU A 9 9.78 -0.08 0.01
C GLU A 9 10.20 -0.57 -1.39
N LYS A 10 11.07 -1.60 -1.45
CA LYS A 10 11.61 -2.19 -2.68
C LYS A 10 10.97 -3.53 -2.99
N ASP A 11 9.67 -3.61 -2.83
CA ASP A 11 8.85 -4.76 -3.21
C ASP A 11 7.50 -4.28 -3.82
N PHE A 12 6.60 -5.23 -4.09
CA PHE A 12 5.24 -4.95 -4.57
C PHE A 12 4.17 -5.27 -3.52
N SER A 13 4.53 -5.31 -2.23
CA SER A 13 3.58 -5.59 -1.15
C SER A 13 2.50 -4.51 -1.06
N ASN A 14 2.82 -3.28 -1.45
CA ASN A 14 1.92 -2.13 -1.54
C ASN A 14 0.97 -2.13 -2.76
N ALA A 15 1.01 -3.14 -3.63
CA ALA A 15 0.08 -3.27 -4.75
C ALA A 15 -1.38 -3.35 -4.28
N THR A 16 -1.62 -3.98 -3.13
CA THR A 16 -2.96 -4.07 -2.53
C THR A 16 -3.48 -2.68 -2.16
N GLU A 17 -2.62 -1.80 -1.66
CA GLU A 17 -2.95 -0.43 -1.27
C GLU A 17 -3.36 0.40 -2.48
N LEU A 18 -2.72 0.23 -3.65
CA LEU A 18 -3.14 0.87 -4.90
C LEU A 18 -4.50 0.32 -5.38
N ALA A 19 -4.76 -0.97 -5.26
CA ALA A 19 -6.06 -1.54 -5.63
C ALA A 19 -7.19 -1.00 -4.73
N ASP A 20 -6.94 -0.93 -3.41
CA ASP A 20 -7.84 -0.32 -2.44
C ASP A 20 -8.06 1.18 -2.75
N TYR A 21 -6.99 1.92 -3.08
CA TYR A 21 -7.06 3.32 -3.45
C TYR A 21 -8.00 3.55 -4.64
N LEU A 22 -7.79 2.82 -5.73
CA LEU A 22 -8.65 2.89 -6.92
C LEU A 22 -10.10 2.53 -6.58
N ALA A 23 -10.29 1.51 -5.73
CA ALA A 23 -11.62 1.12 -5.27
C ALA A 23 -12.32 2.21 -4.44
N THR A 24 -11.59 2.89 -3.56
CA THR A 24 -12.12 4.03 -2.80
C THR A 24 -12.47 5.23 -3.68
N LYS A 25 -11.80 5.38 -4.83
CA LYS A 25 -12.12 6.38 -5.86
C LYS A 25 -13.21 5.94 -6.85
N GLY A 26 -13.90 4.83 -6.56
CA GLY A 26 -15.11 4.40 -7.28
C GLY A 26 -14.89 3.37 -8.39
N ILE A 27 -13.67 2.87 -8.58
CA ILE A 27 -13.41 1.81 -9.56
C ILE A 27 -13.80 0.46 -8.95
N PRO A 28 -14.60 -0.39 -9.62
CA PRO A 28 -14.91 -1.72 -9.11
C PRO A 28 -13.64 -2.51 -8.77
N PHE A 29 -13.58 -3.14 -7.59
CA PHE A 29 -12.35 -3.76 -7.08
C PHE A 29 -11.69 -4.75 -8.06
N ARG A 30 -12.50 -5.52 -8.81
CA ARG A 30 -11.99 -6.42 -9.86
C ARG A 30 -11.21 -5.66 -10.95
N GLN A 31 -11.74 -4.53 -11.40
CA GLN A 31 -11.09 -3.68 -12.39
C GLN A 31 -9.85 -3.00 -11.79
N ALA A 32 -9.92 -2.52 -10.55
CA ALA A 32 -8.78 -1.98 -9.84
C ALA A 32 -7.64 -3.01 -9.77
N HIS A 33 -7.93 -4.23 -9.34
CA HIS A 33 -6.97 -5.33 -9.28
C HIS A 33 -6.35 -5.66 -10.65
N GLU A 34 -7.14 -5.67 -11.72
CA GLU A 34 -6.63 -5.88 -13.09
C GLU A 34 -5.70 -4.76 -13.55
N ILE A 35 -6.02 -3.50 -13.24
CA ILE A 35 -5.16 -2.33 -13.53
C ILE A 35 -3.82 -2.47 -12.79
N VAL A 36 -3.88 -2.72 -11.48
CA VAL A 36 -2.68 -2.87 -10.65
C VAL A 36 -1.81 -4.03 -11.12
N GLY A 37 -2.40 -5.18 -11.46
CA GLY A 37 -1.64 -6.33 -11.95
C GLY A 37 -0.83 -6.03 -13.21
N LYS A 38 -1.39 -5.25 -14.14
CA LYS A 38 -0.66 -4.77 -15.34
C LYS A 38 0.46 -3.82 -14.95
N LEU A 39 0.20 -2.88 -14.06
CA LEU A 39 1.21 -1.92 -13.62
C LEU A 39 2.39 -2.60 -12.91
N VAL A 40 2.12 -3.58 -12.04
CA VAL A 40 3.17 -4.37 -11.38
C VAL A 40 4.02 -5.12 -12.40
N LEU A 41 3.40 -5.69 -13.44
CA LEU A 41 4.13 -6.35 -14.53
C LEU A 41 5.03 -5.36 -15.28
N GLU A 42 4.51 -4.18 -15.63
CA GLU A 42 5.28 -3.12 -16.30
C GLU A 42 6.45 -2.62 -15.45
N CYS A 43 6.21 -2.38 -14.15
CA CYS A 43 7.24 -1.98 -13.20
C CYS A 43 8.34 -3.06 -13.08
N THR A 44 7.94 -4.32 -12.99
CA THR A 44 8.86 -5.47 -12.97
C THR A 44 9.73 -5.52 -14.22
N GLN A 45 9.15 -5.26 -15.40
CA GLN A 45 9.89 -5.23 -16.67
C GLN A 45 10.85 -4.04 -16.77
N LYS A 46 10.46 -2.87 -16.22
CA LYS A 46 11.30 -1.65 -16.17
C LYS A 46 12.36 -1.70 -15.06
N GLY A 47 12.25 -2.62 -14.10
CA GLY A 47 13.15 -2.70 -12.93
C GLY A 47 12.92 -1.58 -11.92
N ILE A 48 11.67 -1.10 -11.81
CA ILE A 48 11.24 -0.04 -10.90
C ILE A 48 10.10 -0.54 -10.01
N TYR A 49 9.71 0.24 -8.99
CA TYR A 49 8.61 -0.06 -8.09
C TYR A 49 7.44 0.93 -8.27
N LEU A 50 6.31 0.64 -7.62
CA LEU A 50 5.13 1.52 -7.70
C LEU A 50 5.43 2.96 -7.22
N GLN A 51 6.39 3.14 -6.32
CA GLN A 51 6.81 4.46 -5.84
C GLN A 51 7.66 5.25 -6.84
N ASP A 52 8.21 4.58 -7.85
CA ASP A 52 9.05 5.20 -8.87
C ASP A 52 8.23 5.63 -10.10
N VAL A 53 6.98 5.18 -10.22
CA VAL A 53 6.08 5.53 -11.33
C VAL A 53 5.71 7.00 -11.23
N SER A 54 5.86 7.74 -12.33
CA SER A 54 5.53 9.17 -12.33
C SER A 54 4.03 9.40 -12.24
N LEU A 55 3.61 10.54 -11.70
CA LEU A 55 2.19 10.89 -11.61
C LEU A 55 1.55 10.95 -13.01
N GLU A 56 2.31 11.38 -14.02
CA GLU A 56 1.85 11.44 -15.40
C GLU A 56 1.58 10.02 -15.96
N GLU A 57 2.47 9.06 -15.67
CA GLU A 57 2.25 7.65 -16.03
C GLU A 57 1.02 7.07 -15.30
N TYR A 58 0.85 7.39 -14.02
CA TYR A 58 -0.35 7.01 -13.27
C TYR A 58 -1.63 7.60 -13.88
N GLN A 59 -1.65 8.89 -14.17
CA GLN A 59 -2.81 9.58 -14.73
C GLN A 59 -3.14 9.11 -16.15
N ALA A 60 -2.13 8.68 -16.92
CA ALA A 60 -2.34 8.05 -18.22
C ALA A 60 -3.08 6.70 -18.11
N ILE A 61 -2.91 5.97 -17.00
CA ILE A 61 -3.64 4.73 -16.70
C ILE A 61 -5.06 5.05 -16.23
N ASN A 62 -5.18 5.95 -15.25
CA ASN A 62 -6.48 6.40 -14.77
C ASN A 62 -6.38 7.82 -14.18
N PRO A 63 -7.13 8.81 -14.70
CA PRO A 63 -7.04 10.20 -14.27
C PRO A 63 -7.55 10.45 -12.84
N VAL A 64 -8.17 9.46 -12.19
CA VAL A 64 -8.56 9.60 -10.77
C VAL A 64 -7.35 9.54 -9.83
N ILE A 65 -6.19 9.09 -10.31
CA ILE A 65 -4.97 9.01 -9.51
C ILE A 65 -4.34 10.41 -9.37
N GLU A 66 -4.04 10.80 -8.14
CA GLU A 66 -3.52 12.10 -7.76
C GLU A 66 -2.24 11.93 -6.92
N GLU A 67 -1.59 13.04 -6.52
CA GLU A 67 -0.33 13.02 -5.75
C GLU A 67 -0.42 12.25 -4.42
N ASP A 68 -1.63 12.09 -3.87
CA ASP A 68 -1.89 11.32 -2.65
C ASP A 68 -1.58 9.82 -2.78
N ILE A 69 -1.33 9.33 -4.00
CA ILE A 69 -0.96 7.94 -4.23
C ILE A 69 0.36 7.56 -3.56
N TYR A 70 1.34 8.47 -3.53
CA TYR A 70 2.66 8.17 -2.97
C TYR A 70 2.61 7.99 -1.46
N ASP A 71 1.77 8.78 -0.77
CA ASP A 71 1.50 8.60 0.66
C ASP A 71 0.72 7.31 0.91
N THR A 72 -0.25 6.99 0.05
CA THR A 72 -1.04 5.77 0.15
C THR A 72 -0.18 4.51 0.05
N LEU A 73 0.83 4.52 -0.82
CA LEU A 73 1.74 3.42 -1.09
C LEU A 73 2.88 3.30 -0.06
N ALA A 74 3.08 4.29 0.81
CA ALA A 74 4.11 4.25 1.84
C ALA A 74 3.82 3.15 2.87
N SER A 75 4.84 2.34 3.20
CA SER A 75 4.68 1.21 4.14
C SER A 75 4.08 1.63 5.49
N LYS A 76 4.45 2.80 6.00
CA LYS A 76 3.90 3.37 7.23
C LYS A 76 2.39 3.64 7.15
N THR A 77 1.92 4.14 6.02
CA THR A 77 0.50 4.42 5.78
C THR A 77 -0.28 3.12 5.66
N ALA A 78 0.25 2.15 4.91
CA ALA A 78 -0.29 0.80 4.80
C ALA A 78 -0.53 0.16 6.18
N ILE A 79 0.49 0.19 7.06
CA ILE A 79 0.40 -0.36 8.43
C ILE A 79 -0.61 0.42 9.27
N THR A 80 -0.57 1.74 9.24
CA THR A 80 -1.47 2.59 10.05
C THR A 80 -2.95 2.32 9.73
N ARG A 81 -3.28 1.99 8.48
CA ARG A 81 -4.65 1.65 8.05
C ARG A 81 -5.15 0.31 8.59
N ARG A 82 -4.29 -0.59 9.08
CA ARG A 82 -4.68 -1.91 9.62
C ARG A 82 -5.16 -1.80 11.09
N HIS A 83 -6.17 -0.96 11.33
CA HIS A 83 -6.67 -0.59 12.66
C HIS A 83 -7.81 -1.49 13.18
N SER A 84 -8.23 -2.51 12.43
CA SER A 84 -9.21 -3.51 12.90
C SER A 84 -8.68 -4.24 14.13
N LEU A 85 -9.57 -4.76 14.97
CA LEU A 85 -9.19 -5.49 16.18
C LEU A 85 -8.18 -6.61 15.86
N GLY A 86 -7.00 -6.54 16.47
CA GLY A 86 -5.93 -7.52 16.24
C GLY A 86 -5.10 -7.29 14.98
N GLY A 87 -5.33 -6.19 14.26
CA GLY A 87 -4.53 -5.77 13.11
C GLY A 87 -3.13 -5.30 13.48
N THR A 88 -2.33 -5.02 12.44
CA THR A 88 -0.93 -4.60 12.57
C THR A 88 -0.74 -3.10 12.79
N GLY A 89 -1.83 -2.33 12.83
CA GLY A 89 -1.79 -0.90 13.14
C GLY A 89 -1.10 -0.60 14.46
N PHE A 90 -0.35 0.49 14.53
CA PHE A 90 0.46 0.84 15.70
C PHE A 90 -0.38 0.97 16.99
N ASP A 91 -1.62 1.45 16.88
CA ASP A 91 -2.59 1.52 17.96
C ASP A 91 -3.03 0.12 18.43
N GLN A 92 -3.30 -0.79 17.49
CA GLN A 92 -3.71 -2.16 17.78
C GLN A 92 -2.58 -2.97 18.41
N VAL A 93 -1.35 -2.84 17.91
CA VAL A 93 -0.17 -3.49 18.49
C VAL A 93 0.09 -2.99 19.90
N LYS A 94 0.01 -1.67 20.15
CA LYS A 94 0.11 -1.11 21.51
C LYS A 94 -0.95 -1.69 22.43
N LYS A 95 -2.21 -1.73 21.98
CA LYS A 95 -3.31 -2.32 22.76
C LYS A 95 -3.06 -3.79 23.08
N GLN A 96 -2.58 -4.58 22.11
CA GLN A 96 -2.26 -6.00 22.31
C GLN A 96 -1.12 -6.21 23.30
N ILE A 97 -0.09 -5.36 23.28
CA ILE A 97 1.01 -5.40 24.26
C ILE A 97 0.48 -5.18 25.68
N GLU A 98 -0.39 -4.20 25.90
CA GLU A 98 -0.97 -3.94 27.23
C GLU A 98 -1.88 -5.08 27.72
N LEU A 99 -2.67 -5.67 26.81
CA LEU A 99 -3.46 -6.86 27.14
C LEU A 99 -2.58 -8.03 27.53
N ALA A 100 -1.51 -8.30 26.78
CA ALA A 100 -0.57 -9.38 27.06
C ALA A 100 0.13 -9.21 28.42
N LYS A 101 0.53 -7.98 28.77
CA LYS A 101 1.11 -7.67 30.09
C LYS A 101 0.15 -7.90 31.25
N THR A 102 -1.16 -7.77 31.02
CA THR A 102 -2.19 -8.00 32.05
C THR A 102 -2.51 -9.48 32.22
N ALA A 103 -2.27 -10.29 31.18
CA ALA A 103 -2.59 -11.71 31.13
C ALA A 103 -1.44 -12.64 31.56
N LEU A 104 -0.22 -12.11 31.66
CA LEU A 104 1.01 -12.81 32.10
C LEU A 104 1.38 -12.39 33.53
#